data_AF-A0A838DS81-F1
#
_entry.id   AF-A0A838DS81-F1
#
_cell.length_a   1.000
_cell.length_b   1.000
_cell.length_c   1.000
_cell.angle_alpha   90.00
_cell.angle_beta   90.00
_cell.angle_gamma   90.00
#
_symmetry.space_group_name_H-M   'P 1'
#
loop_
_entity.id
_entity.type
_entity.pdbx_description
1 polymer ?
#
loop_
_entity_poly.entity_id
_entity_poly.type
_entity_poly.pdbx_seq_one_letter_code
_entity_poly.pdbx_strand_id
1 'polypeptide(L)'
;MREVGAYRLRKAREDFDITQEDLAVATGSSSKTISRAEKGEPVSLFIATQICEYFSKLYHRQIESDELGLSVQRKSRARLGHTSDISDTTERAINHLLQPLAENCECAWSYPWNLGEEVSNIKLIYDSRLQYESIMQRDVQQALDDWCRMNQRQCNVKKREPLGTLVRLESAEWSHSTYRHFISLSPSRYLLYVATHPHLGKAHLNPLREAHFDNALNGLKNGECLELPSTFALHMAVVSQDKYLLLRRRASNTELYPSAWEAGIGEFMHGPADTFGPEYESGPHHAQFPHFTEDGLPDLFLFLKNAIAEELGYHEARQDDFRVYGFAVEYETLAPKLLVVYNANCTIAALLESARQAKDRASDLSSLELTPHAIAEACSNARYPSWGPTSKLVMLLALRQDFMTNGKGDAASAITRLVDCFEPKKELADPWKIDE
;
A
#
# COMPACT_ATOMS: atom_id res chain seq x y z
N MET A 1 -20.71 26.89 40.47
CA MET A 1 -20.29 25.48 40.49
C MET A 1 -21.22 24.70 39.55
N ARG A 2 -20.71 24.19 38.43
CA ARG A 2 -21.48 23.45 37.42
C ARG A 2 -21.27 21.95 37.63
N GLU A 3 -22.14 21.31 38.42
CA GLU A 3 -22.21 19.84 38.53
C GLU A 3 -22.90 19.16 37.33
N VAL A 4 -23.34 19.93 36.33
CA VAL A 4 -24.24 19.47 35.25
C VAL A 4 -23.51 18.79 34.07
N GLY A 5 -22.18 18.73 34.08
CA GLY A 5 -21.39 18.18 32.96
C GLY A 5 -20.95 16.72 33.12
N ALA A 6 -20.75 16.25 34.36
CA ALA A 6 -19.90 15.10 34.64
C ALA A 6 -20.58 13.72 34.51
N TYR A 7 -21.81 13.61 33.99
CA TYR A 7 -22.54 12.34 33.92
C TYR A 7 -23.16 12.05 32.54
N ARG A 8 -22.78 12.80 31.50
CA ARG A 8 -23.41 12.66 30.16
C ARG A 8 -23.10 11.33 29.49
N LEU A 9 -21.84 10.88 29.51
CA LEU A 9 -21.46 9.57 28.99
C LEU A 9 -22.15 8.43 29.75
N ARG A 10 -22.18 8.51 31.09
CA ARG A 10 -22.84 7.51 31.93
C ARG A 10 -24.33 7.40 31.59
N LYS A 11 -25.00 8.54 31.45
CA LYS A 11 -26.41 8.59 31.06
C LYS A 11 -26.63 7.99 29.68
N ALA A 12 -25.83 8.40 28.68
CA ALA A 12 -25.93 7.84 27.32
C ALA A 12 -25.76 6.31 27.34
N ARG A 13 -24.83 5.79 28.13
CA ARG A 13 -24.64 4.35 28.30
C ARG A 13 -25.85 3.66 28.96
N GLU A 14 -26.38 4.25 30.03
CA GLU A 14 -27.57 3.73 30.75
C GLU A 14 -28.84 3.80 29.88
N ASP A 15 -28.99 4.81 29.01
CA ASP A 15 -30.12 4.96 28.09
C ASP A 15 -30.20 3.81 27.04
N PHE A 16 -29.10 3.07 26.82
CA PHE A 16 -29.04 1.92 25.92
C PHE A 16 -28.79 0.57 26.63
N ASP A 17 -28.91 0.50 27.96
CA ASP A 17 -28.67 -0.71 28.77
C ASP A 17 -27.26 -1.34 28.58
N ILE A 18 -26.24 -0.51 28.33
CA ILE A 18 -24.86 -0.96 28.07
C ILE A 18 -24.08 -0.97 29.39
N THR A 19 -23.23 -1.97 29.66
CA THR A 19 -22.33 -1.94 30.84
C THR A 19 -21.02 -1.20 30.53
N GLN A 20 -20.26 -0.78 31.56
CA GLN A 20 -18.93 -0.19 31.33
C GLN A 20 -17.98 -1.15 30.60
N GLU A 21 -18.15 -2.46 30.82
CA GLU A 21 -17.35 -3.52 30.19
C GLU A 21 -17.71 -3.68 28.72
N ASP A 22 -19.00 -3.65 28.38
CA ASP A 22 -19.46 -3.68 26.98
C ASP A 22 -18.92 -2.49 26.18
N LEU A 23 -18.99 -1.28 26.77
CA LEU A 23 -18.47 -0.07 26.13
C LEU A 23 -16.94 -0.12 26.01
N ALA A 24 -16.24 -0.69 27.00
CA ALA A 24 -14.80 -0.87 26.95
C ALA A 24 -14.39 -1.80 25.81
N VAL A 25 -15.06 -2.96 25.67
CA VAL A 25 -14.83 -3.90 24.56
C VAL A 25 -15.13 -3.24 23.22
N ALA A 26 -16.26 -2.56 23.07
CA ALA A 26 -16.67 -1.95 21.81
C ALA A 26 -15.75 -0.81 21.34
N THR A 27 -15.06 -0.14 22.26
CA THR A 27 -14.18 1.00 21.97
C THR A 27 -12.69 0.67 22.07
N GLY A 28 -12.33 -0.61 22.23
CA GLY A 28 -10.94 -1.05 22.39
C GLY A 28 -10.26 -0.42 23.62
N SER A 29 -11.02 -0.15 24.68
CA SER A 29 -10.58 0.54 25.90
C SER A 29 -10.62 -0.39 27.11
N SER A 30 -10.07 0.05 28.25
CA SER A 30 -10.28 -0.65 29.52
C SER A 30 -11.50 -0.12 30.26
N SER A 31 -12.19 -0.95 31.06
CA SER A 31 -13.31 -0.52 31.90
C SER A 31 -12.89 0.60 32.88
N LYS A 32 -11.62 0.61 33.30
CA LYS A 32 -11.03 1.70 34.09
C LYS A 32 -10.97 3.01 33.31
N THR A 33 -10.61 2.97 32.03
CA THR A 33 -10.61 4.14 31.13
C THR A 33 -12.04 4.68 30.94
N ILE A 34 -13.03 3.80 30.73
CA ILE A 34 -14.44 4.19 30.62
C ILE A 34 -14.94 4.82 31.92
N SER A 35 -14.65 4.21 33.08
CA SER A 35 -15.01 4.77 34.38
C SER A 35 -14.40 6.15 34.63
N ARG A 36 -13.16 6.39 34.16
CA ARG A 36 -12.52 7.71 34.22
C ARG A 36 -13.23 8.72 33.31
N ALA A 37 -13.54 8.34 32.08
CA ALA A 37 -14.28 9.17 31.12
C ALA A 37 -15.66 9.57 31.68
N GLU A 38 -16.38 8.62 32.28
CA GLU A 38 -17.67 8.86 32.94
C GLU A 38 -17.59 9.81 34.13
N LYS A 39 -16.41 9.96 34.76
CA LYS A 39 -16.18 10.93 35.84
C LYS A 39 -15.76 12.30 35.30
N GLY A 40 -15.73 12.47 33.97
CA GLY A 40 -15.23 13.67 33.30
C GLY A 40 -13.71 13.81 33.33
N GLU A 41 -12.97 12.74 33.66
CA GLU A 41 -11.52 12.79 33.60
C GLU A 41 -11.03 12.81 32.15
N PRO A 42 -9.90 13.49 31.87
CA PRO A 42 -9.34 13.51 30.52
C PRO A 42 -8.96 12.12 30.00
N VAL A 43 -9.41 11.80 28.78
CA VAL A 43 -9.02 10.60 28.00
C VAL A 43 -8.27 11.00 26.73
N SER A 44 -7.51 10.09 26.12
CA SER A 44 -6.82 10.42 24.85
C SER A 44 -7.82 10.72 23.74
N LEU A 45 -7.38 11.50 22.74
CA LEU A 45 -8.22 11.84 21.57
C LEU A 45 -8.77 10.60 20.87
N PHE A 46 -7.92 9.59 20.67
CA PHE A 46 -8.32 8.31 20.07
C PHE A 46 -9.50 7.66 20.82
N ILE A 47 -9.42 7.58 22.15
CA ILE A 47 -10.48 6.96 22.97
C ILE A 47 -11.77 7.78 22.91
N ALA A 48 -11.67 9.11 22.93
CA ALA A 48 -12.83 9.97 22.77
C ALA A 48 -13.51 9.78 21.41
N THR A 49 -12.73 9.71 20.32
CA THR A 49 -13.25 9.44 18.97
C THR A 49 -13.96 8.10 18.90
N GLN A 50 -13.36 7.03 19.44
CA GLN A 50 -13.98 5.69 19.44
C GLN A 50 -15.30 5.66 20.22
N ILE A 51 -15.37 6.34 21.38
CA ILE A 51 -16.61 6.47 22.16
C ILE A 51 -17.67 7.24 21.36
N CYS A 52 -17.30 8.36 20.73
CA CYS A 52 -18.22 9.16 19.90
C CYS A 52 -18.74 8.39 18.69
N GLU A 53 -17.88 7.66 17.99
CA GLU A 53 -18.25 6.81 16.85
C GLU A 53 -19.24 5.72 17.27
N TYR A 54 -19.00 5.08 18.42
CA TYR A 54 -19.88 4.06 18.98
C TYR A 54 -21.28 4.61 19.26
N PHE A 55 -21.39 5.73 19.97
CA PHE A 55 -22.69 6.36 20.24
C PHE A 55 -23.31 6.98 18.98
N SER A 56 -22.52 7.42 18.01
CA SER A 56 -23.06 7.93 16.74
C SER A 56 -23.83 6.86 15.98
N LYS A 57 -23.37 5.60 16.04
CA LYS A 57 -24.06 4.45 15.46
C LYS A 57 -25.38 4.16 16.20
N LEU A 58 -25.37 4.22 17.54
CA LEU A 58 -26.56 3.97 18.36
C LEU A 58 -27.65 5.05 18.21
N TYR A 59 -27.25 6.32 18.11
CA TYR A 59 -28.18 7.44 17.92
C TYR A 59 -28.55 7.71 16.45
N HIS A 60 -27.94 6.98 15.50
CA HIS A 60 -28.09 7.22 14.05
C HIS A 60 -27.83 8.67 13.62
N ARG A 61 -26.89 9.35 14.29
CA ARG A 61 -26.42 10.70 13.97
C ARG A 61 -25.01 10.90 14.50
N GLN A 62 -24.31 11.90 13.99
CA GLN A 62 -23.01 12.29 14.53
C GLN A 62 -23.16 12.80 15.97
N ILE A 63 -22.30 12.28 16.86
CA ILE A 63 -22.20 12.64 18.28
C ILE A 63 -20.82 13.23 18.54
N GLU A 64 -20.78 14.47 19.02
CA GLU A 64 -19.53 15.14 19.36
C GLU A 64 -19.10 14.85 20.82
N SER A 65 -17.80 15.03 21.10
CA SER A 65 -17.23 14.77 22.44
C SER A 65 -17.95 15.51 23.57
N ASP A 66 -18.38 16.73 23.27
CA ASP A 66 -18.96 17.70 24.20
C ASP A 66 -20.38 17.27 24.62
N GLU A 67 -21.08 16.59 23.70
CA GLU A 67 -22.40 16.01 23.95
C GLU A 67 -22.31 14.88 24.97
N LEU A 68 -21.25 14.07 24.91
CA LEU A 68 -20.98 13.00 25.87
C LEU A 68 -20.25 13.49 27.12
N GLY A 69 -19.90 14.77 27.21
CA GLY A 69 -19.14 15.33 28.34
C GLY A 69 -17.71 14.80 28.43
N LEU A 70 -17.14 14.32 27.32
CA LEU A 70 -15.78 13.80 27.27
C LEU A 70 -14.78 14.95 27.34
N SER A 71 -13.89 14.88 28.33
CA SER A 71 -12.70 15.73 28.36
C SER A 71 -11.60 15.05 27.57
N VAL A 72 -11.11 15.67 26.50
CA VAL A 72 -9.93 15.16 25.79
C VAL A 72 -8.68 15.66 26.49
N GLN A 73 -7.82 14.74 26.90
CA GLN A 73 -6.46 15.01 27.33
C GLN A 73 -5.70 15.60 26.15
N ARG A 74 -5.82 16.92 25.99
CA ARG A 74 -4.81 17.69 25.28
C ARG A 74 -3.54 17.41 26.04
N LYS A 75 -2.62 16.63 25.46
CA LYS A 75 -1.26 16.52 25.98
C LYS A 75 -0.84 17.94 26.30
N SER A 76 -0.72 18.26 27.57
CA SER A 76 -0.18 19.54 27.98
C SER A 76 1.24 19.52 27.47
N ARG A 77 1.47 20.06 26.26
CA ARG A 77 2.74 20.63 25.88
C ARG A 77 3.10 21.48 27.08
N ALA A 78 4.06 21.01 27.87
CA ALA A 78 4.66 21.80 28.92
C ALA A 78 4.87 23.19 28.32
N ARG A 79 4.35 24.22 28.99
CA ARG A 79 4.25 25.59 28.50
C ARG A 79 5.56 26.06 27.84
N LEU A 80 5.67 25.87 26.53
CA LEU A 80 6.51 26.63 25.63
C LEU A 80 5.54 27.52 24.87
N GLY A 81 5.23 28.68 25.45
CA GLY A 81 4.53 29.72 24.73
C GLY A 81 5.44 30.22 23.61
N HIS A 82 5.35 29.62 22.42
CA HIS A 82 5.75 30.20 21.11
C HIS A 82 5.68 29.26 19.89
N THR A 83 4.97 28.12 19.89
CA THR A 83 5.07 27.15 18.77
C THR A 83 3.90 27.11 17.78
N SER A 84 2.85 27.97 17.88
CA SER A 84 1.79 27.96 16.85
C SER A 84 2.30 28.42 15.50
N ASP A 85 3.19 29.42 15.46
CA ASP A 85 3.76 29.91 14.21
C ASP A 85 4.77 28.94 13.58
N ILE A 86 5.42 28.08 14.38
CA ILE A 86 6.43 27.13 13.90
C ILE A 86 5.81 25.89 13.24
N SER A 87 4.65 25.44 13.73
CA SER A 87 3.90 24.32 13.14
C SER A 87 3.38 24.68 11.74
N ASP A 88 2.73 25.84 11.62
CA ASP A 88 2.16 26.30 10.35
C ASP A 88 3.22 26.65 9.31
N THR A 89 4.43 27.04 9.74
CA THR A 89 5.55 27.32 8.83
C THR A 89 6.20 26.04 8.33
N THR A 90 6.36 25.03 9.18
CA THR A 90 6.90 23.73 8.78
C THR A 90 5.98 23.03 7.78
N GLU A 91 4.68 23.00 8.07
CA GLU A 91 3.67 22.43 7.18
C GLU A 91 3.65 23.14 5.82
N ARG A 92 3.57 24.47 5.82
CA ARG A 92 3.56 25.26 4.57
C ARG A 92 4.83 25.06 3.75
N ALA A 93 5.99 24.98 4.42
CA ALA A 93 7.26 24.74 3.73
C ALA A 93 7.29 23.35 3.07
N ILE A 94 6.85 22.30 3.76
CA ILE A 94 6.78 20.95 3.21
C ILE A 94 5.82 20.89 2.02
N ASN A 95 4.60 21.40 2.19
CA ASN A 95 3.60 21.40 1.12
C ASN A 95 4.13 22.17 -0.09
N HIS A 96 4.61 23.41 0.08
CA HIS A 96 5.15 24.19 -1.03
C HIS A 96 6.29 23.47 -1.77
N LEU A 97 7.18 22.79 -1.04
CA LEU A 97 8.34 22.12 -1.59
C LEU A 97 8.00 20.82 -2.35
N LEU A 98 7.02 20.06 -1.84
CA LEU A 98 6.69 18.74 -2.36
C LEU A 98 5.40 18.69 -3.20
N GLN A 99 4.59 19.75 -3.21
CA GLN A 99 3.37 19.84 -4.03
C GLN A 99 3.61 19.48 -5.51
N PRO A 100 4.72 19.88 -6.16
CA PRO A 100 4.96 19.52 -7.57
C PRO A 100 5.05 18.00 -7.83
N LEU A 101 5.36 17.20 -6.80
CA LEU A 101 5.36 15.73 -6.91
C LEU A 101 3.94 15.17 -6.98
N ALA A 102 2.96 15.85 -6.38
CA ALA A 102 1.55 15.51 -6.41
C ALA A 102 0.79 16.14 -7.59
N GLU A 103 1.41 17.08 -8.31
CA GLU A 103 0.85 17.75 -9.50
C GLU A 103 1.28 17.11 -10.82
N ASN A 104 2.51 16.58 -10.90
CA ASN A 104 3.03 15.89 -12.09
C ASN A 104 2.70 14.39 -12.02
N CYS A 105 1.41 14.09 -12.18
CA CYS A 105 0.79 12.77 -12.00
C CYS A 105 1.02 11.81 -13.19
N GLU A 106 2.27 11.56 -13.56
CA GLU A 106 2.61 10.34 -14.34
C GLU A 106 2.31 9.03 -13.57
N CYS A 107 1.54 9.10 -12.48
CA CYS A 107 1.80 8.37 -11.25
C CYS A 107 0.56 7.63 -10.81
N ALA A 108 0.73 6.53 -10.10
CA ALA A 108 -0.37 5.66 -9.68
C ALA A 108 -1.44 6.33 -8.79
N TRP A 109 -2.65 5.76 -8.74
CA TRP A 109 -3.64 6.10 -7.73
C TRP A 109 -3.51 5.23 -6.49
N SER A 110 -3.67 5.79 -5.29
CA SER A 110 -3.55 5.05 -4.04
C SER A 110 -4.90 4.55 -3.52
N TYR A 111 -4.88 3.33 -2.98
CA TYR A 111 -5.84 2.80 -2.01
C TYR A 111 -5.09 2.64 -0.67
N PRO A 112 -4.97 3.72 0.12
CA PRO A 112 -4.09 3.74 1.28
C PRO A 112 -4.70 3.02 2.48
N TRP A 113 -3.84 2.33 3.24
CA TRP A 113 -4.13 1.85 4.59
C TRP A 113 -3.50 2.84 5.58
N ASN A 114 -4.37 3.64 6.22
CA ASN A 114 -4.04 4.93 6.83
C ASN A 114 -2.78 4.99 7.69
N LEU A 115 -2.39 3.93 8.41
CA LEU A 115 -1.29 3.99 9.37
C LEU A 115 -0.02 3.24 8.93
N GLY A 116 -0.06 2.54 7.80
CA GLY A 116 0.95 1.53 7.50
C GLY A 116 0.75 0.32 8.40
N GLU A 117 0.22 -0.75 7.84
CA GLU A 117 -0.10 -1.97 8.55
C GLU A 117 1.15 -2.81 8.83
N GLU A 118 1.12 -3.49 9.96
CA GLU A 118 2.09 -4.54 10.28
C GLU A 118 1.83 -5.75 9.40
N VAL A 119 2.90 -6.44 8.98
CA VAL A 119 2.80 -7.62 8.12
C VAL A 119 1.93 -8.71 8.76
N SER A 120 1.95 -8.84 10.09
CA SER A 120 1.10 -9.77 10.86
C SER A 120 -0.40 -9.48 10.77
N ASN A 121 -0.79 -8.27 10.36
CA ASN A 121 -2.19 -7.88 10.17
C ASN A 121 -2.71 -8.18 8.75
N ILE A 122 -1.88 -8.78 7.89
CA ILE A 122 -2.24 -9.08 6.51
C ILE A 122 -2.15 -10.58 6.30
N LYS A 123 -3.25 -11.16 5.83
CA LYS A 123 -3.32 -12.58 5.47
C LYS A 123 -3.45 -12.71 3.96
N LEU A 124 -2.58 -13.52 3.37
CA LEU A 124 -2.72 -13.94 1.98
C LEU A 124 -3.59 -15.20 1.94
N ILE A 125 -4.57 -15.23 1.03
CA ILE A 125 -5.41 -16.38 0.74
C ILE A 125 -5.08 -16.82 -0.69
N TYR A 126 -4.75 -18.10 -0.88
CA TYR A 126 -4.46 -18.65 -2.20
C TYR A 126 -5.50 -19.69 -2.59
N ASP A 127 -6.17 -19.49 -3.73
CA ASP A 127 -7.06 -20.49 -4.33
C ASP A 127 -6.46 -21.00 -5.65
N SER A 128 -5.81 -22.17 -5.58
CA SER A 128 -5.23 -22.85 -6.75
C SER A 128 -6.28 -23.38 -7.73
N ARG A 129 -7.57 -23.46 -7.32
CA ARG A 129 -8.64 -23.96 -8.17
C ARG A 129 -9.21 -22.88 -9.08
N LEU A 130 -9.02 -21.61 -8.73
CA LEU A 130 -9.48 -20.50 -9.52
C LEU A 130 -8.54 -20.28 -10.70
N GLN A 131 -9.07 -20.38 -11.91
CA GLN A 131 -8.33 -20.12 -13.14
C GLN A 131 -8.93 -18.92 -13.83
N TYR A 132 -8.16 -17.84 -13.94
CA TYR A 132 -8.63 -16.59 -14.55
C TYR A 132 -9.16 -16.79 -15.97
N GLU A 133 -8.55 -17.69 -16.76
CA GLU A 133 -9.00 -17.99 -18.12
C GLU A 133 -10.45 -18.50 -18.19
N SER A 134 -11.00 -19.08 -17.11
CA SER A 134 -12.40 -19.52 -17.05
C SER A 134 -13.41 -18.39 -16.80
N ILE A 135 -12.93 -17.25 -16.28
CA ILE A 135 -13.73 -16.07 -15.94
C ILE A 135 -13.28 -14.82 -16.72
N MET A 136 -12.37 -14.98 -17.68
CA MET A 136 -11.80 -13.88 -18.46
C MET A 136 -12.88 -13.18 -19.28
N GLN A 137 -12.89 -11.85 -19.23
CA GLN A 137 -13.82 -11.04 -20.00
C GLN A 137 -13.52 -11.17 -21.50
N ARG A 138 -14.56 -11.05 -22.34
CA ARG A 138 -14.45 -11.32 -23.79
C ARG A 138 -13.50 -10.37 -24.50
N ASP A 139 -13.51 -9.11 -24.10
CA ASP A 139 -12.62 -8.04 -24.58
C ASP A 139 -11.17 -8.27 -24.14
N VAL A 140 -10.92 -8.72 -22.92
CA VAL A 140 -9.58 -9.15 -22.47
C VAL A 140 -9.08 -10.33 -23.30
N GLN A 141 -9.93 -11.34 -23.54
CA GLN A 141 -9.60 -12.48 -24.39
C GLN A 141 -9.26 -12.06 -25.83
N GLN A 142 -10.02 -11.11 -26.38
CA GLN A 142 -9.76 -10.55 -27.70
C GLN A 142 -8.39 -9.86 -27.76
N ALA A 143 -8.04 -9.05 -26.74
CA ALA A 143 -6.73 -8.40 -26.66
C ALA A 143 -5.57 -9.41 -26.59
N LEU A 144 -5.75 -10.49 -25.81
CA LEU A 144 -4.78 -11.60 -25.77
C LEU A 144 -4.62 -12.27 -27.14
N ASP A 145 -5.71 -12.56 -27.83
CA ASP A 145 -5.69 -13.21 -29.14
C ASP A 145 -5.01 -12.34 -30.21
N ASP A 146 -5.29 -11.04 -30.21
CA ASP A 146 -4.66 -10.09 -31.12
C ASP A 146 -3.17 -9.93 -30.82
N TRP A 147 -2.77 -9.85 -29.54
CA TRP A 147 -1.36 -9.84 -29.16
C TRP A 147 -0.65 -11.11 -29.62
N CYS A 148 -1.26 -12.28 -29.41
CA CYS A 148 -0.70 -13.57 -29.84
C CYS A 148 -0.58 -13.68 -31.36
N ARG A 149 -1.52 -13.10 -32.12
CA ARG A 149 -1.45 -13.03 -33.59
C ARG A 149 -0.25 -12.21 -34.06
N MET A 150 0.02 -11.08 -33.40
CA MET A 150 1.15 -10.21 -33.71
C MET A 150 2.50 -10.76 -33.21
N ASN A 151 2.49 -11.54 -32.12
CA ASN A 151 3.69 -12.00 -31.43
C ASN A 151 3.80 -13.54 -31.38
N GLN A 152 3.47 -14.23 -32.48
CA GLN A 152 3.33 -15.70 -32.51
C GLN A 152 4.48 -16.47 -31.83
N ARG A 153 5.74 -16.09 -32.10
CA ARG A 153 6.90 -16.75 -31.49
C ARG A 153 6.91 -16.59 -29.97
N GLN A 154 6.71 -15.37 -29.46
CA GLN A 154 6.71 -15.10 -28.02
C GLN A 154 5.50 -15.73 -27.34
N CYS A 155 4.33 -15.64 -27.96
CA CYS A 155 3.11 -16.30 -27.49
C CYS A 155 3.31 -17.82 -27.36
N ASN A 156 3.91 -18.48 -28.36
CA ASN A 156 4.19 -19.92 -28.29
C ASN A 156 5.17 -20.32 -27.19
N VAL A 157 6.16 -19.47 -26.90
CA VAL A 157 7.08 -19.68 -25.76
C VAL A 157 6.32 -19.54 -24.44
N LYS A 158 5.60 -18.43 -24.26
CA LYS A 158 4.90 -18.11 -23.01
C LYS A 158 3.72 -19.05 -22.73
N LYS A 159 3.05 -19.58 -23.75
CA LYS A 159 2.00 -20.61 -23.58
C LYS A 159 2.55 -21.92 -22.98
N ARG A 160 3.85 -22.21 -23.14
CA ARG A 160 4.49 -23.40 -22.59
C ARG A 160 5.02 -23.18 -21.17
N GLU A 161 5.06 -21.94 -20.69
CA GLU A 161 5.40 -21.67 -19.30
C GLU A 161 4.36 -22.34 -18.38
N PRO A 162 4.77 -22.88 -17.22
CA PRO A 162 3.85 -23.48 -16.27
C PRO A 162 2.81 -22.46 -15.79
N LEU A 163 1.61 -22.93 -15.47
CA LEU A 163 0.66 -22.14 -14.67
C LEU A 163 1.30 -21.84 -13.30
N GLY A 164 1.05 -20.66 -12.74
CA GLY A 164 1.68 -20.24 -11.47
C GLY A 164 3.05 -19.58 -11.64
N THR A 165 3.56 -19.46 -12.87
CA THR A 165 4.72 -18.57 -13.13
C THR A 165 4.47 -17.17 -12.55
N LEU A 166 3.20 -16.73 -12.45
CA LEU A 166 2.83 -15.58 -11.65
C LEU A 166 1.64 -15.87 -10.75
N VAL A 167 1.45 -15.04 -9.74
CA VAL A 167 0.24 -14.98 -8.91
C VAL A 167 -0.60 -13.80 -9.33
N ARG A 168 -1.90 -14.01 -9.49
CA ARG A 168 -2.90 -12.97 -9.75
C ARG A 168 -3.46 -12.46 -8.42
N LEU A 169 -3.67 -11.14 -8.37
CA LEU A 169 -4.43 -10.47 -7.34
C LEU A 169 -5.92 -10.54 -7.70
N GLU A 170 -6.71 -11.19 -6.86
CA GLU A 170 -8.16 -11.31 -7.02
C GLU A 170 -8.86 -10.11 -6.41
N SER A 171 -8.74 -9.95 -5.09
CA SER A 171 -9.40 -8.92 -4.29
C SER A 171 -8.59 -8.61 -3.04
N ALA A 172 -8.96 -7.52 -2.35
CA ALA A 172 -8.45 -7.18 -1.03
C ALA A 172 -9.63 -6.73 -0.15
N GLU A 173 -9.71 -7.26 1.08
CA GLU A 173 -10.82 -7.00 1.99
C GLU A 173 -10.31 -6.73 3.41
N TRP A 174 -11.04 -5.91 4.16
CA TRP A 174 -10.80 -5.69 5.58
C TRP A 174 -11.83 -6.43 6.43
N SER A 175 -11.38 -7.29 7.34
CA SER A 175 -12.25 -7.94 8.31
C SER A 175 -12.22 -7.21 9.65
N HIS A 176 -13.37 -6.64 10.03
CA HIS A 176 -13.54 -6.04 11.34
C HIS A 176 -13.46 -7.04 12.51
N SER A 177 -13.80 -8.31 12.29
CA SER A 177 -13.80 -9.31 13.37
C SER A 177 -12.41 -9.77 13.76
N THR A 178 -11.49 -9.84 12.80
CA THR A 178 -10.11 -10.25 13.03
C THR A 178 -9.13 -9.08 13.06
N TYR A 179 -9.58 -7.88 12.70
CA TYR A 179 -8.74 -6.69 12.50
C TYR A 179 -7.58 -6.99 11.55
N ARG A 180 -7.89 -7.58 10.39
CA ARG A 180 -6.89 -7.99 9.39
C ARG A 180 -7.35 -7.66 7.98
N HIS A 181 -6.37 -7.37 7.12
CA HIS A 181 -6.54 -7.38 5.68
C HIS A 181 -6.41 -8.80 5.15
N PHE A 182 -7.28 -9.16 4.21
CA PHE A 182 -7.23 -10.42 3.47
C PHE A 182 -6.98 -10.08 2.01
N ILE A 183 -5.91 -10.61 1.45
CA ILE A 183 -5.57 -10.47 0.03
C ILE A 183 -5.80 -11.83 -0.62
N SER A 184 -6.76 -11.87 -1.53
CA SER A 184 -7.10 -13.09 -2.26
C SER A 184 -6.25 -13.20 -3.52
N LEU A 185 -5.70 -14.38 -3.74
CA LEU A 185 -4.70 -14.66 -4.76
C LEU A 185 -5.05 -15.96 -5.50
N SER A 186 -4.65 -16.04 -6.77
CA SER A 186 -4.82 -17.25 -7.60
C SER A 186 -3.61 -17.45 -8.53
N PRO A 187 -3.40 -18.67 -9.06
CA PRO A 187 -2.36 -18.90 -10.06
C PRO A 187 -2.66 -18.15 -11.37
N SER A 188 -1.60 -17.68 -12.02
CA SER A 188 -1.70 -16.99 -13.31
C SER A 188 -0.51 -17.29 -14.21
N ARG A 189 -0.66 -16.93 -15.48
CA ARG A 189 0.39 -17.04 -16.50
C ARG A 189 0.97 -15.67 -16.79
N TYR A 190 2.28 -15.60 -16.95
CA TYR A 190 2.94 -14.37 -17.36
C TYR A 190 2.50 -13.86 -18.74
N LEU A 191 2.04 -14.76 -19.61
CA LEU A 191 1.42 -14.42 -20.89
C LEU A 191 0.29 -13.39 -20.74
N LEU A 192 -0.59 -13.56 -19.75
CA LEU A 192 -1.75 -12.71 -19.58
C LEU A 192 -1.33 -11.28 -19.21
N TYR A 193 -0.36 -11.16 -18.30
CA TYR A 193 0.20 -9.87 -17.94
C TYR A 193 0.82 -9.17 -19.16
N VAL A 194 1.73 -9.85 -19.88
CA VAL A 194 2.49 -9.22 -20.97
C VAL A 194 1.62 -8.82 -22.16
N ALA A 195 0.53 -9.56 -22.40
CA ALA A 195 -0.37 -9.30 -23.51
C ALA A 195 -1.32 -8.12 -23.24
N THR A 196 -1.57 -7.81 -21.97
CA THR A 196 -2.59 -6.82 -21.56
C THR A 196 -1.96 -5.57 -20.96
N HIS A 197 -1.38 -5.65 -19.75
CA HIS A 197 -1.03 -4.47 -18.95
C HIS A 197 -0.03 -3.51 -19.63
N PRO A 198 1.09 -3.97 -20.23
CA PRO A 198 2.03 -3.09 -20.92
C PRO A 198 1.47 -2.38 -22.15
N HIS A 199 0.24 -2.69 -22.55
CA HIS A 199 -0.36 -2.20 -23.78
C HIS A 199 -1.64 -1.39 -23.54
N LEU A 200 -2.19 -1.38 -22.31
CA LEU A 200 -3.44 -0.68 -22.01
C LEU A 200 -3.37 0.83 -22.25
N GLY A 201 -2.18 1.45 -22.17
CA GLY A 201 -1.98 2.86 -22.54
C GLY A 201 -1.92 3.14 -24.04
N LYS A 202 -2.03 2.12 -24.90
CA LYS A 202 -1.97 2.28 -26.37
C LYS A 202 -3.38 2.49 -26.93
N ALA A 203 -3.49 3.43 -27.88
CA ALA A 203 -4.76 3.86 -28.48
C ALA A 203 -5.71 2.72 -28.93
N HIS A 204 -5.18 1.62 -29.47
CA HIS A 204 -5.98 0.49 -29.94
C HIS A 204 -6.61 -0.35 -28.81
N LEU A 205 -6.15 -0.20 -27.56
CA LEU A 205 -6.73 -0.82 -26.37
C LEU A 205 -7.50 0.18 -25.49
N ASN A 206 -7.71 1.42 -25.93
CA ASN A 206 -8.51 2.40 -25.19
C ASN A 206 -9.91 1.86 -24.82
N PRO A 207 -10.67 1.18 -25.72
CA PRO A 207 -11.98 0.64 -25.34
C PRO A 207 -11.90 -0.39 -24.20
N LEU A 208 -10.88 -1.25 -24.21
CA LEU A 208 -10.65 -2.23 -23.14
C LEU A 208 -10.30 -1.53 -21.83
N ARG A 209 -9.41 -0.53 -21.91
CA ARG A 209 -9.00 0.27 -20.76
C ARG A 209 -10.19 0.98 -20.13
N GLU A 210 -11.01 1.66 -20.93
CA GLU A 210 -12.21 2.37 -20.48
C GLU A 210 -13.23 1.42 -19.83
N ALA A 211 -13.43 0.23 -20.41
CA ALA A 211 -14.36 -0.77 -19.88
C ALA A 211 -14.00 -1.26 -18.48
N HIS A 212 -12.70 -1.38 -18.17
CA HIS A 212 -12.21 -1.91 -16.89
C HIS A 212 -11.61 -0.85 -15.95
N PHE A 213 -11.63 0.42 -16.35
CA PHE A 213 -10.99 1.50 -15.61
C PHE A 213 -11.51 1.62 -14.17
N ASP A 214 -12.84 1.67 -14.01
CA ASP A 214 -13.47 1.81 -12.70
C ASP A 214 -13.17 0.61 -11.79
N ASN A 215 -13.29 -0.62 -12.31
CA ASN A 215 -12.96 -1.82 -11.55
C ASN A 215 -11.48 -1.87 -11.15
N ALA A 216 -10.57 -1.46 -12.02
CA ALA A 216 -9.14 -1.41 -11.69
C ALA A 216 -8.85 -0.45 -10.53
N LEU A 217 -9.53 0.69 -10.45
CA LEU A 217 -9.33 1.70 -9.40
C LEU A 217 -10.07 1.41 -8.10
N ASN A 218 -11.34 1.00 -8.22
CA ASN A 218 -12.26 0.91 -7.10
C ASN A 218 -12.51 -0.54 -6.66
N GLY A 219 -12.19 -1.54 -7.49
CA GLY A 219 -12.48 -2.94 -7.19
C GLY A 219 -11.85 -3.41 -5.88
N LEU A 220 -10.54 -3.16 -5.69
CA LEU A 220 -9.85 -3.49 -4.43
C LEU A 220 -10.42 -2.74 -3.22
N LYS A 221 -10.86 -1.50 -3.40
CA LYS A 221 -11.47 -0.71 -2.32
C LYS A 221 -12.84 -1.26 -1.89
N ASN A 222 -13.57 -1.83 -2.85
CA ASN A 222 -14.91 -2.37 -2.66
C ASN A 222 -14.90 -3.87 -2.29
N GLY A 223 -13.72 -4.52 -2.28
CA GLY A 223 -13.62 -5.97 -2.10
C GLY A 223 -14.08 -6.78 -3.32
N GLU A 224 -14.14 -6.15 -4.50
CA GLU A 224 -14.53 -6.80 -5.75
C GLU A 224 -13.35 -7.57 -6.36
N CYS A 225 -13.67 -8.61 -7.13
CA CYS A 225 -12.69 -9.28 -7.97
C CYS A 225 -12.26 -8.32 -9.09
N LEU A 226 -10.95 -8.22 -9.32
CA LEU A 226 -10.44 -7.46 -10.46
C LEU A 226 -10.86 -8.13 -11.77
N GLU A 227 -11.13 -7.36 -12.81
CA GLU A 227 -11.55 -7.88 -14.11
C GLU A 227 -10.37 -8.12 -15.04
N LEU A 228 -9.30 -7.31 -14.91
CA LEU A 228 -8.05 -7.47 -15.64
C LEU A 228 -7.19 -8.62 -15.06
N PRO A 229 -6.21 -9.16 -15.82
CA PRO A 229 -5.27 -10.18 -15.35
C PRO A 229 -4.19 -9.60 -14.42
N SER A 230 -4.64 -8.87 -13.39
CA SER A 230 -3.83 -8.11 -12.44
C SER A 230 -2.89 -9.01 -11.66
N THR A 231 -1.60 -8.96 -11.99
CA THR A 231 -0.58 -9.73 -11.26
C THR A 231 -0.33 -9.11 -9.88
N PHE A 232 -0.22 -9.94 -8.85
CA PHE A 232 0.19 -9.50 -7.53
C PHE A 232 1.67 -9.13 -7.53
N ALA A 233 1.95 -7.85 -7.38
CA ALA A 233 3.28 -7.27 -7.40
C ALA A 233 3.44 -6.27 -6.26
N LEU A 234 4.68 -6.00 -5.86
CA LEU A 234 5.00 -4.97 -4.87
C LEU A 234 5.80 -3.82 -5.49
N HIS A 235 5.74 -2.66 -4.85
CA HIS A 235 6.80 -1.65 -4.88
C HIS A 235 7.14 -1.30 -3.43
N MET A 236 8.40 -1.51 -3.07
CA MET A 236 8.90 -1.30 -1.73
C MET A 236 9.96 -0.20 -1.70
N ALA A 237 9.67 0.90 -1.00
CA ALA A 237 10.71 1.86 -0.65
C ALA A 237 11.67 1.26 0.36
N VAL A 238 12.97 1.41 0.09
CA VAL A 238 14.05 0.86 0.92
C VAL A 238 14.78 2.02 1.58
N VAL A 239 14.62 2.14 2.91
CA VAL A 239 15.20 3.19 3.74
C VAL A 239 16.32 2.58 4.58
N SER A 240 17.52 3.13 4.52
CA SER A 240 18.65 2.71 5.33
C SER A 240 18.57 3.24 6.78
N GLN A 241 19.37 2.66 7.67
CA GLN A 241 19.51 3.07 9.06
C GLN A 241 19.92 4.55 9.19
N ASP A 242 20.79 5.01 8.31
CA ASP A 242 21.30 6.39 8.23
C ASP A 242 20.39 7.33 7.41
N LYS A 243 19.13 6.91 7.17
CA LYS A 243 18.05 7.75 6.60
C LYS A 243 18.29 8.15 5.16
N TYR A 244 18.72 7.22 4.32
CA TYR A 244 18.73 7.36 2.88
C TYR A 244 17.76 6.38 2.22
N LEU A 245 17.09 6.84 1.17
CA LEU A 245 16.40 5.99 0.21
C LEU A 245 17.41 5.38 -0.77
N LEU A 246 17.29 4.09 -1.01
CA LEU A 246 17.99 3.43 -2.11
C LEU A 246 17.22 3.66 -3.41
N LEU A 247 17.94 4.05 -4.47
CA LEU A 247 17.38 4.26 -5.80
C LEU A 247 17.98 3.26 -6.79
N ARG A 248 17.14 2.68 -7.65
CA ARG A 248 17.55 1.74 -8.69
C ARG A 248 17.15 2.26 -10.05
N ARG A 249 18.00 2.05 -11.06
CA ARG A 249 17.62 2.35 -12.45
C ARG A 249 17.24 1.07 -13.17
N ARG A 250 16.04 1.06 -13.74
CA ARG A 250 15.56 -0.02 -14.61
C ARG A 250 16.48 -0.19 -15.82
N ALA A 251 16.62 -1.41 -16.31
CA ALA A 251 17.41 -1.65 -17.52
C ALA A 251 16.77 -0.94 -18.74
N SER A 252 17.59 -0.56 -19.71
CA SER A 252 17.12 0.16 -20.90
C SER A 252 16.29 -0.72 -21.86
N ASN A 253 16.35 -2.04 -21.70
CA ASN A 253 15.64 -3.01 -22.51
C ASN A 253 14.35 -3.54 -21.84
N THR A 254 13.94 -2.99 -20.69
CA THR A 254 12.65 -3.36 -20.11
C THR A 254 11.51 -2.78 -20.94
N GLU A 255 10.44 -3.55 -21.13
CA GLU A 255 9.28 -3.14 -21.92
C GLU A 255 8.57 -1.92 -21.32
N LEU A 256 8.40 -1.92 -20.00
CA LEU A 256 7.79 -0.83 -19.24
C LEU A 256 8.87 0.03 -18.57
N TYR A 257 8.71 1.34 -18.74
CA TYR A 257 9.53 2.38 -18.12
C TYR A 257 11.05 2.16 -18.28
N PRO A 258 11.55 1.96 -19.52
CA PRO A 258 12.97 1.70 -19.74
C PRO A 258 13.82 2.83 -19.17
N SER A 259 14.91 2.47 -18.49
CA SER A 259 15.83 3.43 -17.87
C SER A 259 15.27 4.33 -16.76
N ALA A 260 14.00 4.17 -16.37
CA ALA A 260 13.40 4.97 -15.30
C ALA A 260 14.03 4.65 -13.94
N TRP A 261 14.07 5.64 -13.06
CA TRP A 261 14.50 5.47 -11.68
C TRP A 261 13.35 5.02 -10.79
N GLU A 262 13.63 4.10 -9.89
CA GLU A 262 12.71 3.56 -8.89
C GLU A 262 13.24 3.87 -7.49
N ALA A 263 12.33 4.23 -6.59
CA ALA A 263 12.64 4.48 -5.19
C ALA A 263 12.50 3.20 -4.38
N GLY A 264 13.47 2.31 -4.49
CA GLY A 264 13.52 1.02 -3.82
C GLY A 264 13.49 -0.14 -4.82
N ILE A 265 12.68 -1.17 -4.56
CA ILE A 265 12.58 -2.40 -5.38
C ILE A 265 11.14 -2.69 -5.81
N GLY A 266 10.97 -3.44 -6.91
CA GLY A 266 9.67 -3.89 -7.38
C GLY A 266 9.75 -5.35 -7.82
N GLU A 267 8.84 -6.19 -7.32
CA GLU A 267 8.90 -7.64 -7.53
C GLU A 267 7.50 -8.22 -7.80
N PHE A 268 7.44 -9.29 -8.59
CA PHE A 268 6.23 -10.09 -8.80
C PHE A 268 6.21 -11.30 -7.88
N MET A 269 5.04 -11.64 -7.36
CA MET A 269 4.89 -12.91 -6.65
C MET A 269 4.69 -14.05 -7.66
N HIS A 270 5.47 -15.12 -7.47
CA HIS A 270 5.37 -16.38 -8.22
C HIS A 270 4.54 -17.40 -7.41
N GLY A 271 4.06 -18.52 -7.94
CA GLY A 271 3.30 -19.47 -7.10
C GLY A 271 3.07 -20.84 -7.74
N PRO A 272 2.75 -21.88 -6.95
CA PRO A 272 2.48 -23.20 -7.49
C PRO A 272 1.13 -23.25 -8.21
N ALA A 273 1.04 -23.94 -9.35
CA ALA A 273 -0.24 -24.18 -10.03
C ALA A 273 -1.26 -24.93 -9.17
N ASP A 274 -0.77 -25.88 -8.36
CA ASP A 274 -1.56 -26.69 -7.44
C ASP A 274 -0.80 -26.86 -6.12
N THR A 275 -1.43 -26.47 -5.02
CA THR A 275 -0.92 -26.62 -3.65
C THR A 275 -1.26 -27.98 -3.03
N PHE A 276 -2.12 -28.78 -3.67
CA PHE A 276 -2.55 -30.11 -3.21
C PHE A 276 -1.97 -31.25 -4.06
N GLY A 277 -1.18 -30.91 -5.07
CA GLY A 277 -0.58 -31.88 -5.99
C GLY A 277 0.66 -32.57 -5.40
N PRO A 278 0.96 -33.81 -5.80
CA PRO A 278 2.15 -34.55 -5.35
C PRO A 278 3.48 -33.86 -5.72
N GLU A 279 3.46 -32.95 -6.70
CA GLU A 279 4.60 -32.09 -7.09
C GLU A 279 5.00 -31.10 -5.98
N TYR A 280 4.09 -30.75 -5.06
CA TYR A 280 4.35 -29.87 -3.93
C TYR A 280 4.79 -30.65 -2.67
N GLU A 281 4.20 -31.83 -2.44
CA GLU A 281 4.37 -32.61 -1.20
C GLU A 281 5.71 -33.36 -1.09
N SER A 282 6.55 -33.40 -2.14
CA SER A 282 7.83 -34.11 -2.06
C SER A 282 8.89 -33.63 -3.06
N GLY A 283 9.79 -32.71 -2.64
CA GLY A 283 11.04 -32.45 -3.34
C GLY A 283 11.62 -31.02 -3.27
N PRO A 284 12.71 -30.74 -4.03
CA PRO A 284 13.37 -29.43 -4.13
C PRO A 284 12.49 -28.30 -4.73
N HIS A 285 11.18 -28.51 -4.89
CA HIS A 285 10.24 -27.54 -5.45
C HIS A 285 9.85 -26.42 -4.47
N HIS A 286 10.03 -26.59 -3.16
CA HIS A 286 9.91 -25.49 -2.19
C HIS A 286 10.88 -24.34 -2.52
N ALA A 287 12.07 -24.67 -3.07
CA ALA A 287 13.03 -23.69 -3.54
C ALA A 287 12.56 -22.87 -4.76
N GLN A 288 11.51 -23.31 -5.47
CA GLN A 288 10.96 -22.60 -6.63
C GLN A 288 9.98 -21.48 -6.24
N PHE A 289 9.33 -21.60 -5.07
CA PHE A 289 8.37 -20.62 -4.56
C PHE A 289 8.73 -20.26 -3.11
N PRO A 290 9.84 -19.52 -2.90
CA PRO A 290 10.44 -19.35 -1.58
C PRO A 290 9.58 -18.52 -0.60
N HIS A 291 8.45 -17.98 -1.08
CA HIS A 291 7.48 -17.21 -0.31
C HIS A 291 6.17 -17.96 -0.01
N PHE A 292 6.17 -19.28 -0.17
CA PHE A 292 5.14 -20.17 0.37
C PHE A 292 5.71 -20.92 1.60
N THR A 293 4.87 -21.24 2.58
CA THR A 293 5.24 -22.03 3.76
C THR A 293 5.34 -23.51 3.42
N GLU A 294 5.86 -24.34 4.33
CA GLU A 294 5.89 -25.81 4.15
C GLU A 294 4.50 -26.41 3.91
N ASP A 295 3.45 -25.76 4.43
CA ASP A 295 2.04 -26.16 4.27
C ASP A 295 1.40 -25.68 2.96
N GLY A 296 2.17 -25.07 2.04
CA GLY A 296 1.62 -24.60 0.77
C GLY A 296 0.82 -23.30 0.84
N LEU A 297 0.98 -22.53 1.92
CA LEU A 297 0.30 -21.25 2.08
C LEU A 297 1.23 -20.09 1.72
N PRO A 298 0.76 -19.07 0.97
CA PRO A 298 1.57 -17.87 0.76
C PRO A 298 1.82 -17.13 2.08
N ASP A 299 3.03 -16.62 2.26
CA ASP A 299 3.41 -15.79 3.41
C ASP A 299 3.97 -14.45 2.94
N LEU A 300 3.35 -13.36 3.42
CA LEU A 300 3.74 -12.02 3.00
C LEU A 300 5.15 -11.66 3.48
N PHE A 301 5.54 -12.02 4.70
CA PHE A 301 6.87 -11.72 5.18
C PHE A 301 7.94 -12.44 4.36
N LEU A 302 7.73 -13.72 4.03
CA LEU A 302 8.65 -14.45 3.15
C LEU A 302 8.75 -13.78 1.77
N PHE A 303 7.64 -13.33 1.18
CA PHE A 303 7.66 -12.59 -0.09
C PHE A 303 8.50 -11.31 0.00
N LEU A 304 8.25 -10.47 1.01
CA LEU A 304 8.98 -9.21 1.20
C LEU A 304 10.48 -9.44 1.47
N LYS A 305 10.80 -10.43 2.30
CA LYS A 305 12.18 -10.80 2.63
C LYS A 305 12.94 -11.31 1.41
N ASN A 306 12.31 -12.18 0.61
CA ASN A 306 12.94 -12.73 -0.59
C ASN A 306 13.15 -11.65 -1.65
N ALA A 307 12.20 -10.73 -1.85
CA ALA A 307 12.38 -9.61 -2.77
C ALA A 307 13.63 -8.77 -2.38
N ILE A 308 13.83 -8.47 -1.09
CA ILE A 308 15.05 -7.78 -0.62
C ILE A 308 16.30 -8.62 -0.87
N ALA A 309 16.26 -9.93 -0.63
CA ALA A 309 17.38 -10.83 -0.83
C ALA A 309 17.78 -10.94 -2.32
N GLU A 310 16.82 -11.08 -3.23
CA GLU A 310 17.06 -11.27 -4.66
C GLU A 310 17.56 -9.98 -5.32
N GLU A 311 16.93 -8.84 -4.97
CA GLU A 311 17.18 -7.56 -5.60
C GLU A 311 18.36 -6.79 -4.99
N LEU A 312 18.63 -7.00 -3.70
CA LEU A 312 19.67 -6.28 -2.95
C LEU A 312 20.76 -7.19 -2.35
N GLY A 313 20.65 -8.52 -2.45
CA GLY A 313 21.60 -9.44 -1.83
C GLY A 313 21.60 -9.42 -0.30
N TYR A 314 20.59 -8.80 0.31
CA TYR A 314 20.56 -8.55 1.75
C TYR A 314 19.60 -9.52 2.46
N HIS A 315 20.09 -10.28 3.44
CA HIS A 315 19.38 -11.43 4.00
C HIS A 315 18.89 -11.25 5.45
N GLU A 316 19.20 -10.13 6.11
CA GLU A 316 18.91 -9.91 7.52
C GLU A 316 17.57 -9.18 7.79
N ALA A 317 16.72 -9.03 6.76
CA ALA A 317 15.43 -8.37 6.93
C ALA A 317 14.52 -9.14 7.90
N ARG A 318 13.89 -8.42 8.83
CA ARG A 318 12.97 -8.95 9.84
C ARG A 318 11.56 -8.41 9.61
N GLN A 319 10.56 -9.12 10.10
CA GLN A 319 9.16 -8.77 9.88
C GLN A 319 8.81 -7.35 10.35
N ASP A 320 9.32 -6.93 11.51
CA ASP A 320 9.05 -5.62 12.09
C ASP A 320 9.67 -4.46 11.31
N ASP A 321 10.60 -4.73 10.40
CA ASP A 321 11.27 -3.73 9.58
C ASP A 321 10.35 -3.23 8.43
N PHE A 322 9.24 -3.92 8.15
CA PHE A 322 8.30 -3.62 7.06
C PHE A 322 7.02 -2.94 7.56
N ARG A 323 6.47 -2.02 6.77
CA ARG A 323 5.10 -1.50 6.89
C ARG A 323 4.42 -1.48 5.53
N VAL A 324 3.14 -1.86 5.50
CA VAL A 324 2.37 -2.00 4.27
C VAL A 324 1.30 -0.92 4.20
N TYR A 325 1.28 -0.16 3.12
CA TYR A 325 0.46 1.04 2.97
C TYR A 325 -0.76 0.84 2.07
N GLY A 326 -1.07 -0.40 1.71
CA GLY A 326 -2.16 -0.73 0.81
C GLY A 326 -1.67 -0.86 -0.63
N PHE A 327 -2.52 -0.49 -1.59
CA PHE A 327 -2.24 -0.67 -3.01
C PHE A 327 -2.11 0.67 -3.72
N ALA A 328 -1.39 0.66 -4.83
CA ALA A 328 -1.47 1.70 -5.85
C ALA A 328 -1.76 1.08 -7.21
N VAL A 329 -2.53 1.76 -8.05
CA VAL A 329 -2.86 1.34 -9.41
C VAL A 329 -2.14 2.26 -10.38
N GLU A 330 -1.20 1.72 -11.15
CA GLU A 330 -0.45 2.50 -12.14
C GLU A 330 -1.39 3.09 -13.19
N TYR A 331 -1.24 4.39 -13.43
CA TYR A 331 -2.13 5.12 -14.32
C TYR A 331 -2.18 4.50 -15.72
N GLU A 332 -1.04 4.30 -16.36
CA GLU A 332 -0.93 3.86 -17.76
C GLU A 332 -1.29 2.38 -17.95
N THR A 333 -0.88 1.52 -17.02
CA THR A 333 -0.99 0.06 -17.15
C THR A 333 -2.18 -0.53 -16.40
N LEU A 334 -2.86 0.27 -15.56
CA LEU A 334 -3.88 -0.18 -14.60
C LEU A 334 -3.42 -1.35 -13.71
N ALA A 335 -2.10 -1.55 -13.58
CA ALA A 335 -1.55 -2.65 -12.80
C ALA A 335 -1.49 -2.26 -11.30
N PRO A 336 -2.11 -3.05 -10.41
CA PRO A 336 -2.00 -2.81 -8.97
C PRO A 336 -0.62 -3.22 -8.43
N LYS A 337 -0.12 -2.46 -7.46
CA LYS A 337 1.14 -2.66 -6.74
C LYS A 337 0.89 -2.54 -5.24
N LEU A 338 1.28 -3.54 -4.46
CA LEU A 338 1.32 -3.45 -3.01
C LEU A 338 2.43 -2.46 -2.61
N LEU A 339 2.09 -1.44 -1.84
CA LEU A 339 3.01 -0.40 -1.39
C LEU A 339 3.61 -0.76 -0.04
N VAL A 340 4.94 -0.82 0.02
CA VAL A 340 5.66 -1.22 1.23
C VAL A 340 6.76 -0.21 1.53
N VAL A 341 7.03 0.04 2.81
CA VAL A 341 8.27 0.70 3.25
C VAL A 341 9.04 -0.28 4.10
N TYR A 342 10.31 -0.51 3.75
CA TYR A 342 11.27 -1.32 4.48
C TYR A 342 12.35 -0.43 5.09
N ASN A 343 12.52 -0.51 6.41
CA ASN A 343 13.62 0.17 7.12
C ASN A 343 14.74 -0.83 7.41
N ALA A 344 15.81 -0.79 6.63
CA ALA A 344 16.97 -1.62 6.85
C ALA A 344 17.69 -1.27 8.16
N ASN A 345 18.25 -2.29 8.80
CA ASN A 345 19.04 -2.12 10.03
C ASN A 345 20.51 -1.71 9.76
N CYS A 346 20.87 -1.46 8.50
CA CYS A 346 22.23 -1.17 8.05
C CYS A 346 22.31 0.15 7.26
N THR A 347 23.52 0.66 7.05
CA THR A 347 23.76 1.92 6.35
C THR A 347 23.53 1.80 4.85
N ILE A 348 23.29 2.93 4.18
CA ILE A 348 23.11 2.95 2.72
C ILE A 348 24.33 2.43 1.98
N ALA A 349 25.54 2.70 2.49
CA ALA A 349 26.78 2.19 1.90
C ALA A 349 26.82 0.65 1.90
N ALA A 350 26.37 0.01 3.00
CA ALA A 350 26.30 -1.44 3.09
C ALA A 350 25.24 -2.02 2.14
N LEU A 351 24.05 -1.40 2.05
CA LEU A 351 23.01 -1.81 1.12
C LEU A 351 23.46 -1.71 -0.35
N LEU A 352 24.10 -0.60 -0.73
CA LEU A 352 24.60 -0.40 -2.09
C LEU A 352 25.69 -1.41 -2.45
N GLU A 353 26.57 -1.75 -1.51
CA GLU A 353 27.60 -2.78 -1.74
C GLU A 353 26.97 -4.17 -1.89
N SER A 354 26.02 -4.52 -1.02
CA SER A 354 25.26 -5.76 -1.12
C SER A 354 24.52 -5.88 -2.46
N ALA A 355 23.87 -4.80 -2.90
CA ALA A 355 23.08 -4.78 -4.13
C ALA A 355 23.93 -5.00 -5.40
N ARG A 356 25.24 -4.70 -5.37
CA ARG A 356 26.16 -5.01 -6.49
C ARG A 356 26.36 -6.51 -6.67
N GLN A 357 26.15 -7.30 -5.63
CA GLN A 357 26.33 -8.74 -5.62
C GLN A 357 25.01 -9.50 -5.80
N ALA A 358 23.87 -8.79 -5.79
CA ALA A 358 22.53 -9.32 -5.96
C ALA A 358 22.39 -10.18 -7.22
N LYS A 359 21.37 -11.06 -7.20
CA LYS A 359 20.99 -11.92 -8.33
C LYS A 359 20.40 -11.05 -9.44
N ASP A 360 19.47 -10.18 -9.08
CA ASP A 360 18.77 -9.28 -10.00
C ASP A 360 19.35 -7.87 -9.90
N ARG A 361 20.49 -7.70 -10.56
CA ARG A 361 21.27 -6.45 -10.47
C ARG A 361 20.58 -5.32 -11.21
N ALA A 362 20.40 -4.20 -10.53
CA ALA A 362 20.00 -2.95 -11.17
C ALA A 362 21.05 -2.49 -12.19
N SER A 363 20.61 -1.77 -13.23
CA SER A 363 21.54 -1.20 -14.22
C SER A 363 22.42 -0.09 -13.63
N ASP A 364 21.87 0.65 -12.67
CA ASP A 364 22.56 1.69 -11.91
C ASP A 364 21.95 1.78 -10.52
N LEU A 365 22.75 2.25 -9.55
CA LEU A 365 22.37 2.41 -8.16
C LEU A 365 22.70 3.84 -7.70
N SER A 366 21.79 4.44 -6.96
CA SER A 366 21.99 5.73 -6.31
C SER A 366 21.36 5.72 -4.93
N SER A 367 21.52 6.83 -4.23
CA SER A 367 20.88 7.05 -2.94
C SER A 367 20.42 8.50 -2.83
N LEU A 368 19.42 8.70 -1.98
CA LEU A 368 18.84 10.00 -1.72
C LEU A 368 18.59 10.17 -0.23
N GLU A 369 19.00 11.28 0.36
CA GLU A 369 18.68 11.54 1.77
C GLU A 369 17.16 11.60 1.95
N LEU A 370 16.62 10.99 3.01
CA LEU A 370 15.18 10.97 3.28
C LEU A 370 14.74 12.31 3.92
N THR A 371 14.78 13.37 3.12
CA THR A 371 14.32 14.70 3.52
C THR A 371 13.43 15.32 2.44
N PRO A 372 12.53 16.26 2.79
CA PRO A 372 11.73 16.98 1.81
C PRO A 372 12.56 17.66 0.71
N HIS A 373 13.71 18.24 1.09
CA HIS A 373 14.55 18.99 0.16
C HIS A 373 15.25 18.09 -0.84
N ALA A 374 15.87 17.00 -0.35
CA ALA A 374 16.52 16.04 -1.23
C ALA A 374 15.51 15.40 -2.20
N ILE A 375 14.31 15.03 -1.73
CA ILE A 375 13.24 14.49 -2.57
C ILE A 375 12.79 15.48 -3.66
N ALA A 376 12.53 16.74 -3.29
CA ALA A 376 12.16 17.76 -4.25
C ALA A 376 13.27 18.02 -5.29
N GLU A 377 14.51 18.12 -4.83
CA GLU A 377 15.68 18.31 -5.70
C GLU A 377 15.80 17.14 -6.67
N ALA A 378 15.75 15.89 -6.19
CA ALA A 378 15.85 14.71 -7.04
C ALA A 378 14.76 14.64 -8.11
N CYS A 379 13.53 15.03 -7.78
CA CYS A 379 12.42 15.03 -8.74
C CYS A 379 12.53 16.13 -9.80
N SER A 380 13.37 17.14 -9.59
CA SER A 380 13.65 18.23 -10.55
C SER A 380 15.05 18.13 -11.18
N ASN A 381 15.84 17.13 -10.80
CA ASN A 381 17.23 16.99 -11.21
C ASN A 381 17.35 16.24 -12.54
N ALA A 382 18.12 16.79 -13.49
CA ALA A 382 18.41 16.15 -14.78
C ALA A 382 19.13 14.79 -14.66
N ARG A 383 19.73 14.49 -13.49
CA ARG A 383 20.30 13.16 -13.17
C ARG A 383 19.24 12.05 -13.13
N TYR A 384 18.01 12.39 -12.75
CA TYR A 384 16.88 11.47 -12.65
C TYR A 384 15.82 11.87 -13.67
N PRO A 385 16.07 11.65 -14.98
CA PRO A 385 15.25 12.23 -16.05
C PRO A 385 13.84 11.63 -16.12
N SER A 386 13.61 10.46 -15.54
CA SER A 386 12.31 9.81 -15.45
C SER A 386 12.23 8.92 -14.21
N TRP A 387 11.00 8.75 -13.72
CA TRP A 387 10.69 7.97 -12.52
C TRP A 387 9.67 6.88 -12.84
N GLY A 388 9.76 5.74 -12.18
CA GLY A 388 8.69 4.74 -12.20
C GLY A 388 7.41 5.32 -11.58
N PRO A 389 6.22 4.87 -12.05
CA PRO A 389 4.94 5.53 -11.77
C PRO A 389 4.55 5.57 -10.29
N THR A 390 5.06 4.64 -9.47
CA THR A 390 4.78 4.54 -8.03
C THR A 390 5.90 5.13 -7.16
N SER A 391 7.02 5.56 -7.75
CA SER A 391 8.23 5.97 -7.01
C SER A 391 8.01 7.19 -6.12
N LYS A 392 7.40 8.25 -6.66
CA LYS A 392 7.12 9.48 -5.89
C LYS A 392 6.22 9.19 -4.68
N LEU A 393 5.21 8.35 -4.87
CA LEU A 393 4.29 7.94 -3.81
C LEU A 393 5.02 7.19 -2.69
N VAL A 394 5.85 6.19 -3.02
CA VAL A 394 6.57 5.43 -1.98
C VAL A 394 7.64 6.27 -1.26
N MET A 395 8.24 7.28 -1.92
CA MET A 395 9.11 8.25 -1.24
C MET A 395 8.34 9.07 -0.19
N LEU A 396 7.13 9.55 -0.54
CA LEU A 396 6.28 10.27 0.40
C LEU A 396 5.86 9.37 1.57
N LEU A 397 5.49 8.11 1.31
CA LEU A 397 5.16 7.14 2.36
C LEU A 397 6.34 6.89 3.31
N ALA A 398 7.55 6.72 2.78
CA ALA A 398 8.77 6.57 3.57
C ALA A 398 9.04 7.81 4.44
N LEU A 399 8.91 9.01 3.88
CA LEU A 399 9.13 10.26 4.60
C LEU A 399 8.09 10.47 5.72
N ARG A 400 6.82 10.14 5.45
CA ARG A 400 5.75 10.15 6.44
C ARG A 400 6.05 9.22 7.60
N GLN A 401 6.48 7.99 7.31
CA GLN A 401 6.84 6.99 8.32
C GLN A 401 7.98 7.46 9.22
N ASP A 402 9.02 8.06 8.63
CA ASP A 402 10.14 8.62 9.38
C ASP A 402 9.68 9.74 10.31
N PHE A 403 8.86 10.68 9.82
CA PHE A 403 8.31 11.76 10.64
C PHE A 403 7.44 11.25 11.79
N MET A 404 6.61 10.23 11.56
CA MET A 404 5.83 9.60 12.63
C MET A 404 6.73 8.98 13.70
N THR A 405 7.74 8.22 13.29
CA THR A 405 8.68 7.53 14.20
C THR A 405 9.49 8.53 15.02
N ASN A 406 9.82 9.69 14.46
CA ASN A 406 10.53 10.77 15.12
C ASN A 406 9.64 11.75 15.90
N GLY A 407 8.34 11.46 16.07
CA GLY A 407 7.41 12.30 16.81
C GLY A 407 7.09 13.64 16.13
N LYS A 408 7.36 13.79 14.84
CA LYS A 408 7.08 14.98 14.01
C LYS A 408 5.68 14.91 13.40
N GLY A 409 4.66 14.86 14.25
CA GLY A 409 3.26 14.66 13.84
C GLY A 409 2.78 15.67 12.78
N ASP A 410 3.04 16.96 12.99
CA ASP A 410 2.61 18.04 12.09
C ASP A 410 3.20 17.87 10.67
N ALA A 411 4.47 17.44 10.58
CA ALA A 411 5.14 17.15 9.32
C ALA A 411 4.59 15.87 8.65
N ALA A 412 4.31 14.82 9.44
CA ALA A 412 3.68 13.60 8.92
C ALA A 412 2.26 13.88 8.37
N SER A 413 1.50 14.75 9.02
CA SER A 413 0.20 15.22 8.53
C SER A 413 0.32 16.00 7.21
N ALA A 414 1.37 16.80 7.03
CA ALA A 414 1.65 17.47 5.75
C ALA A 414 1.89 16.46 4.62
N ILE A 415 2.73 15.45 4.87
CA ILE A 415 2.94 14.40 3.88
C ILE A 415 1.66 13.59 3.61
N THR A 416 0.83 13.36 4.63
CA THR A 416 -0.45 12.63 4.46
C THR A 416 -1.35 13.36 3.45
N ARG A 417 -1.52 14.69 3.57
CA ARG A 417 -2.30 15.47 2.58
C ARG A 417 -1.76 15.39 1.16
N LEU A 418 -0.45 15.27 1.00
CA LEU A 418 0.17 15.06 -0.31
C LEU A 418 -0.10 13.65 -0.85
N VAL A 419 -0.09 12.63 0.01
CA VAL A 419 -0.47 11.27 -0.35
C VAL A 419 -1.96 11.17 -0.72
N ASP A 420 -2.83 11.90 -0.02
CA ASP A 420 -4.28 11.95 -0.31
C ASP A 420 -4.56 12.51 -1.71
N CYS A 421 -3.63 13.28 -2.30
CA CYS A 421 -3.75 13.76 -3.67
C CYS A 421 -3.66 12.64 -4.72
N PHE A 422 -3.13 11.46 -4.34
CA PHE A 422 -3.08 10.27 -5.18
C PHE A 422 -4.36 9.42 -5.07
N GLU A 423 -5.27 9.71 -4.14
CA GLU A 423 -6.54 8.98 -4.09
C GLU A 423 -7.43 9.31 -5.31
N PRO A 424 -8.14 8.32 -5.87
CA PRO A 424 -9.05 8.58 -6.96
C PRO A 424 -10.22 9.47 -6.49
N LYS A 425 -10.35 10.66 -7.09
CA LYS A 425 -11.49 11.56 -6.92
C LYS A 425 -12.72 10.99 -7.63
N LYS A 426 -13.90 11.13 -7.01
CA LYS A 426 -15.19 10.60 -7.51
C LYS A 426 -15.57 11.00 -8.95
N GLU A 427 -15.01 12.10 -9.45
CA GLU A 427 -15.32 12.67 -10.77
C GLU A 427 -14.23 12.35 -11.82
N LEU A 428 -13.29 11.44 -11.53
CA LEU A 428 -12.25 11.08 -12.48
C LEU A 428 -12.84 10.32 -13.67
N ALA A 429 -12.93 11.00 -14.81
CA ALA A 429 -12.96 10.34 -16.11
C ALA A 429 -11.54 9.88 -16.47
N ASP A 430 -11.41 8.75 -17.18
CA ASP A 430 -10.14 8.33 -17.77
C ASP A 430 -9.64 9.48 -18.69
N PRO A 431 -8.47 10.09 -18.43
CA PRO A 431 -7.95 11.16 -19.29
C PRO A 431 -7.65 10.72 -20.72
N TRP A 432 -7.64 9.41 -20.99
CA TRP A 432 -7.55 8.85 -22.35
C TRP A 432 -8.89 8.69 -23.05
N LYS A 433 -9.99 9.01 -22.37
CA LYS A 433 -11.31 9.01 -22.96
C LYS A 433 -11.33 10.01 -24.11
N ILE A 434 -11.51 9.50 -25.33
CA ILE A 434 -11.64 10.35 -26.51
C ILE A 434 -13.05 10.95 -26.42
N ASP A 435 -13.15 12.27 -26.26
CA ASP A 435 -14.43 12.97 -26.44
C ASP A 435 -14.88 12.74 -27.90
N GLU A 436 -15.86 11.85 -28.09
CA GLU A 436 -16.46 11.53 -29.40
C GLU A 436 -17.27 12.69 -30.01
#